data_AF-A0A969NEM7-F1
#
_entry.id   AF-A0A969NEM7-F1
#
_cell.length_a   1.000
_cell.length_b   1.000
_cell.length_c   1.000
_cell.angle_alpha   90.00
_cell.angle_beta   90.00
_cell.angle_gamma   90.00
#
_symmetry.space_group_name_H-M   'P 1'
#
loop_
_entity.id
_entity.type
_entity.pdbx_description
1 polymer ?
#
loop_
_entity_poly.entity_id
_entity_poly.type
_entity_poly.pdbx_seq_one_letter_code
_entity_poly.pdbx_strand_id
1 'polypeptide(L)'
;MAFTFFFRDEPILKMAVEMLVPSIIGRTSARILNAGCAMGMETYTFAILLAEKIGKFALRNVKIHAVDIDSENVDFGKTVREGIYPKESLQRVPSELFKKYFKPINNNDFIVNEEDTELKT
;
A
#
# COMPACT_ATOMS: atom_id res chain seq x y z
N MET A 1 8.60 -15.89 -10.68
CA MET A 1 8.07 -14.52 -10.57
C MET A 1 6.70 -14.61 -9.91
N ALA A 2 6.55 -14.10 -8.69
CA ALA A 2 5.26 -14.10 -8.00
C ALA A 2 4.31 -13.10 -8.68
N PHE A 3 3.09 -13.54 -9.01
CA PHE A 3 2.08 -12.68 -9.64
C PHE A 3 1.27 -11.97 -8.55
N THR A 4 1.37 -10.65 -8.48
CA THR A 4 0.60 -9.79 -7.57
C THR A 4 -0.02 -8.62 -8.32
N PHE A 5 -1.17 -8.13 -7.86
CA PHE A 5 -1.87 -6.99 -8.44
C PHE A 5 -2.68 -6.24 -7.37
N PHE A 6 -2.94 -4.96 -7.61
CA PHE A 6 -3.74 -4.12 -6.72
C PHE A 6 -5.15 -4.68 -6.53
N PHE A 7 -5.67 -4.62 -5.29
CA PHE A 7 -7.02 -5.07 -4.93
C PHE A 7 -7.32 -6.56 -5.26
N ARG A 8 -6.31 -7.44 -5.23
CA ARG A 8 -6.48 -8.89 -5.46
C ARG A 8 -7.45 -9.56 -4.50
N ASP A 9 -7.20 -9.42 -3.20
CA ASP A 9 -7.97 -10.07 -2.13
C ASP A 9 -8.67 -9.01 -1.27
N GLU A 10 -9.30 -8.02 -1.92
CA GLU A 10 -9.92 -6.86 -1.27
C GLU A 10 -10.86 -7.22 -0.08
N PRO A 11 -11.74 -8.24 -0.16
CA PRO A 11 -12.58 -8.59 0.99
C PRO A 11 -11.78 -9.02 2.22
N ILE A 12 -10.69 -9.76 2.02
CA ILE A 12 -9.81 -10.24 3.10
C ILE A 12 -9.04 -9.06 3.69
N LEU A 13 -8.48 -8.20 2.83
CA LEU A 13 -7.75 -7.01 3.27
C LEU A 13 -8.67 -6.04 4.03
N LYS A 14 -9.92 -5.86 3.59
CA LYS A 14 -10.92 -5.07 4.32
C LYS A 14 -11.19 -5.65 5.70
N MET A 15 -11.43 -6.95 5.79
CA MET A 15 -11.65 -7.62 7.07
C MET A 15 -10.43 -7.46 8.00
N ALA A 16 -9.22 -7.62 7.47
CA ALA A 16 -7.99 -7.42 8.23
C ALA A 16 -7.88 -5.98 8.76
N VAL A 17 -8.19 -4.97 7.94
CA VAL A 17 -8.26 -3.56 8.37
C VAL A 17 -9.26 -3.40 9.50
N GLU A 18 -10.49 -3.92 9.37
CA GLU A 18 -11.52 -3.79 10.40
C GLU A 18 -11.12 -4.43 11.73
N MET A 19 -10.42 -5.57 11.69
CA MET A 19 -9.90 -6.23 12.88
C MET A 19 -8.71 -5.48 13.51
N LEU A 20 -7.87 -4.83 12.70
CA LEU A 20 -6.70 -4.10 13.16
C LEU A 20 -7.05 -2.74 13.77
N VAL A 21 -8.06 -2.06 13.25
CA VAL A 21 -8.45 -0.69 13.63
C VAL A 21 -8.58 -0.49 15.16
N PRO A 22 -9.28 -1.35 15.92
CA PRO A 22 -9.36 -1.21 17.38
C PRO A 22 -8.02 -1.28 18.10
N SER A 23 -7.03 -1.98 17.53
CA SER A 23 -5.71 -2.15 18.12
C SER A 23 -4.76 -0.98 17.82
N ILE A 24 -5.05 -0.17 16.81
CA ILE A 24 -4.19 0.95 16.37
C ILE A 24 -4.75 2.31 16.78
N ILE A 25 -6.07 2.46 16.86
CA ILE A 25 -6.70 3.74 17.24
C ILE A 25 -6.29 4.09 18.68
N GLY A 26 -5.87 5.34 18.89
CA GLY A 26 -5.43 5.86 20.19
C GLY A 26 -3.96 5.57 20.52
N ARG A 27 -3.24 4.81 19.68
CA ARG A 27 -1.79 4.66 19.83
C ARG A 27 -1.06 5.87 19.25
N THR A 28 -0.02 6.31 19.95
CA THR A 28 0.91 7.34 19.46
C THR A 28 1.89 6.79 18.43
N SER A 29 2.07 5.46 18.39
CA SER A 29 2.86 4.75 17.39
C SER A 29 2.37 3.31 17.27
N ALA A 30 1.97 2.89 16.07
CA ALA A 30 1.66 1.52 15.70
C ALA A 30 2.60 1.07 14.58
N ARG A 31 3.00 -0.20 14.61
CA ARG A 31 3.82 -0.82 13.57
C ARG A 31 3.11 -2.05 13.03
N ILE A 32 2.99 -2.13 11.72
CA ILE A 32 2.38 -3.23 10.99
C ILE A 32 3.47 -3.85 10.11
N LEU A 33 3.59 -5.16 10.12
CA LEU A 33 4.49 -5.90 9.24
C LEU A 33 3.64 -6.65 8.21
N ASN A 34 3.80 -6.33 6.92
CA ASN A 34 3.33 -7.18 5.83
C ASN A 34 4.48 -8.05 5.34
N ALA A 35 4.34 -9.37 5.46
CA ALA A 35 5.35 -10.35 5.10
C ALA A 35 4.95 -11.10 3.82
N GLY A 36 5.88 -11.23 2.88
CA GLY A 36 5.60 -11.82 1.55
C GLY A 36 4.95 -10.82 0.59
N CYS A 37 5.38 -9.56 0.65
CA CYS A 37 4.75 -8.44 -0.04
C CYS A 37 4.82 -8.48 -1.59
N ALA A 38 5.62 -9.37 -2.18
CA ALA A 38 5.94 -9.39 -3.62
C ALA A 38 6.19 -7.95 -4.13
N MET A 39 5.64 -7.54 -5.28
CA MET A 39 5.89 -6.20 -5.84
C MET A 39 5.16 -5.03 -5.13
N GLY A 40 4.80 -5.12 -3.85
CA GLY A 40 4.29 -3.97 -3.09
C GLY A 40 2.79 -3.69 -3.20
N MET A 41 2.16 -4.17 -4.26
CA MET A 41 0.79 -3.79 -4.64
C MET A 41 -0.26 -4.14 -3.56
N GLU A 42 -0.10 -5.28 -2.89
CA GLU A 42 -0.96 -5.67 -1.78
C GLU A 42 -0.77 -4.73 -0.57
N THR A 43 0.47 -4.41 -0.21
CA THR A 43 0.75 -3.49 0.91
C THR A 43 0.20 -2.11 0.63
N TYR A 44 0.34 -1.60 -0.60
CA TYR A 44 -0.29 -0.33 -0.99
C TYR A 44 -1.81 -0.41 -0.94
N THR A 45 -2.41 -1.51 -1.40
CA THR A 45 -3.86 -1.75 -1.27
C THR A 45 -4.29 -1.69 0.20
N PHE A 46 -3.57 -2.40 1.07
CA PHE A 46 -3.82 -2.41 2.51
C PHE A 46 -3.66 -1.01 3.13
N ALA A 47 -2.60 -0.27 2.77
CA ALA A 47 -2.36 1.09 3.26
C ALA A 47 -3.48 2.05 2.84
N ILE A 48 -3.95 1.96 1.59
CA ILE A 48 -5.08 2.75 1.08
C ILE A 48 -6.36 2.42 1.84
N LEU A 49 -6.68 1.13 2.01
CA LEU A 49 -7.88 0.71 2.75
C LEU A 49 -7.82 1.16 4.22
N LEU A 50 -6.64 1.10 4.83
CA LEU A 50 -6.42 1.59 6.19
C LEU A 50 -6.63 3.10 6.27
N ALA A 51 -6.03 3.86 5.35
CA ALA A 51 -6.18 5.31 5.26
C ALA A 51 -7.65 5.73 5.10
N GLU A 52 -8.43 5.00 4.30
CA GLU A 52 -9.87 5.25 4.15
C GLU A 52 -10.66 4.95 5.42
N LYS A 53 -10.23 3.98 6.23
CA LYS A 53 -10.94 3.58 7.46
C LYS A 53 -10.63 4.49 8.65
N ILE A 54 -9.37 4.87 8.86
CA ILE A 54 -8.94 5.64 10.06
C ILE A 54 -8.66 7.12 9.77
N GLY A 55 -8.58 7.51 8.50
CA GLY A 55 -8.22 8.86 8.06
C GLY A 55 -6.72 9.13 8.12
N LYS A 56 -6.27 10.09 7.29
CA LYS A 56 -4.85 10.45 7.13
C LYS A 56 -4.18 10.89 8.44
N PHE A 57 -4.93 11.54 9.34
CA PHE A 57 -4.37 12.01 10.62
C PHE A 57 -3.96 10.85 11.53
N ALA A 58 -4.81 9.84 11.68
CA ALA A 58 -4.48 8.65 12.48
C ALA A 58 -3.42 7.78 11.80
N LEU A 59 -3.41 7.76 10.46
CA LEU A 59 -2.41 7.00 9.69
C LEU A 59 -0.97 7.48 9.94
N ARG A 60 -0.75 8.76 10.24
CA ARG A 60 0.60 9.30 10.60
C ARG A 60 1.24 8.60 11.80
N ASN A 61 0.43 7.99 12.66
CA ASN A 61 0.94 7.23 13.81
C ASN A 61 1.20 5.76 13.46
N VAL A 62 0.92 5.32 12.23
CA VAL A 62 1.08 3.95 11.76
C VAL A 62 2.26 3.86 10.80
N LYS A 63 3.15 2.91 11.04
CA LYS A 63 4.24 2.57 10.11
C LYS A 63 4.01 1.17 9.56
N ILE A 64 3.93 1.07 8.24
CA ILE A 64 3.74 -0.21 7.54
C ILE A 64 5.09 -0.63 6.96
N HIS A 65 5.58 -1.79 7.40
CA HIS A 65 6.81 -2.41 6.92
C HIS A 65 6.45 -3.54 5.96
N ALA A 66 6.97 -3.47 4.72
CA ALA A 66 6.83 -4.52 3.73
C ALA A 66 8.12 -5.32 3.62
N VAL A 67 8.06 -6.62 3.85
CA VAL A 67 9.22 -7.52 3.73
C VAL A 67 8.91 -8.68 2.79
N ASP A 68 9.92 -9.13 2.05
CA ASP A 68 9.85 -10.30 1.19
C ASP A 68 11.23 -11.00 1.16
N ILE A 69 11.24 -12.28 0.81
CA ILE A 69 12.47 -13.06 0.68
C ILE A 69 13.29 -12.61 -0.53
N ASP A 70 12.62 -12.15 -1.61
CA ASP A 70 13.24 -11.61 -2.82
C ASP A 70 13.55 -10.10 -2.69
N SER A 71 13.67 -9.57 -1.46
CA SER A 71 13.89 -8.14 -1.20
C SER A 71 15.23 -7.59 -1.72
N GLU A 72 16.17 -8.48 -2.08
CA GLU A 72 17.43 -8.11 -2.76
C GLU A 72 17.26 -7.95 -4.28
N ASN A 73 16.10 -8.26 -4.85
CA ASN A 73 15.84 -8.03 -6.26
C ASN A 73 15.73 -6.52 -6.53
N VAL A 74 16.55 -6.01 -7.44
CA VAL A 74 16.64 -4.57 -7.75
C VAL A 74 15.29 -3.99 -8.17
N ASP A 75 14.48 -4.78 -8.89
CA ASP A 75 13.15 -4.38 -9.33
C ASP A 75 12.14 -4.32 -8.18
N PHE A 76 12.32 -5.17 -7.16
CA PHE A 76 11.54 -5.11 -5.92
C PHE A 76 11.85 -3.83 -5.15
N GLY A 77 13.14 -3.53 -4.97
CA GLY A 77 13.59 -2.33 -4.28
C GLY A 77 13.06 -1.06 -4.93
N LYS A 78 13.14 -0.93 -6.27
CA LYS A 78 12.60 0.24 -6.97
C LYS A 78 11.08 0.34 -6.90
N THR A 79 10.36 -0.72 -7.23
CA THR A 79 8.90 -0.66 -7.33
C THR A 79 8.25 -0.41 -5.97
N VAL A 80 8.71 -1.10 -4.92
CA VAL A 80 8.12 -0.96 -3.58
C VAL A 80 8.60 0.31 -2.88
N ARG A 81 9.87 0.71 -3.01
CA ARG A 81 10.38 1.96 -2.40
C ARG A 81 9.93 3.21 -3.14
N GLU A 82 9.97 3.21 -4.47
CA GLU A 82 9.60 4.40 -5.26
C GLU A 82 8.08 4.49 -5.46
N GLY A 83 7.34 3.39 -5.27
CA GLY A 83 5.89 3.37 -5.42
C GLY A 83 5.42 3.66 -6.84
N ILE A 84 6.27 3.39 -7.84
CA ILE A 84 6.02 3.68 -9.25
C ILE A 84 5.45 2.44 -9.93
N TYR A 85 4.30 2.60 -10.56
CA TYR A 85 3.59 1.53 -11.26
C TYR A 85 3.11 1.98 -12.63
N PRO A 86 3.19 1.12 -13.67
CA PRO A 86 2.60 1.42 -14.96
C PRO A 86 1.07 1.42 -14.84
N LYS A 87 0.42 2.23 -15.66
CA LYS A 87 -1.05 2.36 -15.71
C LYS A 87 -1.78 1.02 -15.84
N GLU A 88 -1.18 0.08 -16.56
CA GLU A 88 -1.70 -1.28 -16.75
C GLU A 88 -1.86 -2.04 -15.43
N SER A 89 -0.92 -1.88 -14.49
CA SER A 89 -1.00 -2.49 -13.16
C SER A 89 -2.08 -1.87 -12.27
N LEU A 90 -2.54 -0.66 -12.61
CA LEU A 90 -3.51 0.11 -11.81
C LEU A 90 -4.96 -0.02 -12.32
N GLN A 91 -5.21 -0.80 -13.37
CA GLN A 91 -6.56 -0.94 -13.96
C GLN A 91 -7.62 -1.47 -12.99
N ARG A 92 -7.20 -2.18 -11.94
CA ARG A 92 -8.09 -2.75 -10.91
C ARG A 92 -8.31 -1.81 -9.71
N VAL A 93 -7.64 -0.67 -9.67
CA VAL A 93 -7.83 0.33 -8.61
C VAL A 93 -9.15 1.06 -8.84
N PRO A 94 -10.06 1.13 -7.84
CA PRO A 94 -11.27 1.91 -7.94
C PRO A 94 -10.97 3.36 -8.33
N SER A 95 -11.73 3.93 -9.28
CA SER A 95 -11.41 5.23 -9.89
C SER A 95 -11.30 6.39 -8.90
N GLU A 96 -12.07 6.35 -7.80
CA GLU A 96 -12.01 7.34 -6.73
C GLU A 96 -10.70 7.26 -5.94
N LEU A 97 -10.26 6.05 -5.62
CA LEU A 97 -8.99 5.79 -4.94
C LEU A 97 -7.81 6.10 -5.87
N PHE A 98 -7.92 5.76 -7.16
CA PHE A 98 -6.89 6.07 -8.15
C PHE A 98 -6.59 7.58 -8.18
N LYS A 99 -7.62 8.41 -8.30
CA LYS A 99 -7.47 9.88 -8.33
C LYS A 99 -6.92 10.46 -7.03
N LYS A 100 -7.15 9.79 -5.89
CA LYS A 100 -6.78 10.25 -4.56
C LYS A 100 -5.35 9.87 -4.18
N TYR A 101 -4.91 8.66 -4.54
CA TYR A 101 -3.67 8.07 -4.06
C TYR A 101 -2.57 7.96 -5.11
N PHE A 102 -2.88 8.16 -6.40
CA PHE A 102 -1.91 8.03 -7.48
C PHE A 102 -1.74 9.35 -8.25
N LYS A 103 -0.50 9.70 -8.55
CA LYS A 103 -0.13 10.89 -9.35
C LYS A 103 0.59 10.45 -10.62
N PRO A 104 0.27 11.00 -11.81
CA PRO A 104 1.02 10.69 -13.01
C PRO A 104 2.43 11.26 -12.92
N ILE A 105 3.44 10.46 -13.28
CA ILE A 105 4.83 10.92 -13.48
C ILE A 105 5.05 11.25 -14.95
N ASN A 106 4.52 10.40 -15.83
CA ASN A 106 4.55 10.55 -17.28
C ASN A 106 3.26 9.96 -17.88
N ASN A 107 3.22 9.76 -19.21
CA ASN A 107 2.02 9.25 -19.88
C ASN A 107 1.63 7.81 -19.48
N ASN A 108 2.59 7.01 -19.01
CA ASN A 108 2.40 5.58 -18.72
C ASN A 108 2.57 5.22 -17.24
N ASP A 109 3.34 5.99 -16.48
CA ASP A 109 3.70 5.66 -15.09
C ASP A 109 3.05 6.59 -14.08
N PHE A 110 2.68 6.00 -12.94
CA PHE A 110 2.06 6.67 -11.81
C PHE A 110 2.81 6.35 -10.52
N ILE A 111 2.92 7.35 -9.64
CA ILE A 111 3.51 7.21 -8.31
C ILE A 111 2.41 7.21 -7.24
N VAL A 112 2.55 6.34 -6.25
CA VAL A 112 1.72 6.34 -5.04
C VAL A 112 2.14 7.52 -4.15
N ASN A 113 1.16 8.27 -3.62
CA ASN A 113 1.46 9.38 -2.72
C ASN A 113 1.93 8.84 -1.34
N GLU A 114 3.23 8.90 -1.07
CA GLU A 114 3.83 8.37 0.17
C GLU A 114 3.22 8.96 1.44
N GLU A 115 2.94 10.28 1.45
CA GLU A 115 2.30 10.99 2.58
C GLU A 115 0.92 10.43 2.94
N ASP A 116 0.28 9.72 2.00
CA ASP A 116 -1.05 9.15 2.17
C ASP A 116 -1.02 7.66 2.52
N THR A 117 0.17 7.05 2.56
CA THR A 117 0.33 5.60 2.80
C THR A 117 1.32 5.27 3.93
N GLU A 118 2.16 6.22 4.37
CA GLU A 118 3.15 6.09 5.48
C GLU A 118 3.96 4.77 5.43
N LEU A 119 4.21 4.30 4.20
CA LEU A 119 4.87 3.03 3.93
C LEU A 119 6.37 3.19 4.08
N LYS A 120 7.00 2.33 4.89
CA LYS A 120 8.45 2.27 5.06
C LYS A 120 8.94 0.86 4.78
N THR A 121 9.38 0.62 3.55
CA THR A 121 10.20 -0.53 3.15
C THR A 121 11.58 -0.48 3.77
#